data_AF-A0A6A5Z5A5-F1
#
_entry.id   AF-A0A6A5Z5A5-F1
#
_cell.length_a   1.000
_cell.length_b   1.000
_cell.length_c   1.000
_cell.angle_alpha   90.00
_cell.angle_beta   90.00
_cell.angle_gamma   90.00
#
_symmetry.space_group_name_H-M   'P 1'
#
loop_
_entity.id
_entity.type
_entity.pdbx_description
1 polymer ?
#
loop_
_entity_poly.entity_id
_entity_poly.type
_entity_poly.pdbx_seq_one_letter_code
_entity_poly.pdbx_strand_id
1 'polypeptide(L)'
;MPDKKEPIRSIRNLLTRAPQAGVFKDDPQSLPRRRARALSSTSPHQHSIWPRRRLTRDQMQSLFVIKLPLELRQACYIAALRDGAGTCHIYPADGRFAHVGCVQYGMQNHSSCWSVLKKFRDGVGTTLGGFSPDAKYWASYRNGQYVQSTSASCTGLCFNLLLTCRRIYIEAISLLYSSNMLSFQKGRALTLFVETILPQRFDAITCLSFNWTLDSLASNWALRYNSPAGGAGETVAWPNLCHRMSQMTHLRHLECTLAVWEPYSYIPRKRSFGPEQELDYLKPLSAIQQPCEFSVVLKWPEIPGSLLTEHHFPFKILRLDDTYLV
;
A
#
# COMPACT_ATOMS: atom_id res chain seq x y z
N MET A 1 -34.89 12.35 -45.57
CA MET A 1 -33.77 12.75 -44.68
C MET A 1 -34.24 13.84 -43.73
N PRO A 2 -34.34 13.54 -42.42
CA PRO A 2 -34.12 14.55 -41.40
C PRO A 2 -33.08 14.07 -40.37
N ASP A 3 -32.10 14.93 -40.16
CA ASP A 3 -30.98 14.80 -39.24
C ASP A 3 -31.48 15.06 -37.80
N LYS A 4 -31.48 14.03 -36.94
CA LYS A 4 -31.80 14.16 -35.50
C LYS A 4 -30.52 13.93 -34.70
N LYS A 5 -29.84 15.02 -34.36
CA LYS A 5 -28.81 15.06 -33.31
C LYS A 5 -29.48 15.07 -31.94
N GLU A 6 -29.40 13.98 -31.20
CA GLU A 6 -29.66 13.97 -29.76
C GLU A 6 -28.51 14.67 -29.01
N PRO A 7 -28.79 15.48 -27.97
CA PRO A 7 -27.76 16.10 -27.18
C PRO A 7 -27.21 15.11 -26.14
N ILE A 8 -25.91 14.86 -26.22
CA ILE A 8 -25.09 14.20 -25.20
C ILE A 8 -25.33 14.92 -23.86
N ARG A 9 -26.17 14.34 -23.00
CA ARG A 9 -26.26 14.75 -21.60
C ARG A 9 -24.94 14.41 -20.93
N SER A 10 -24.18 15.46 -20.67
CA SER A 10 -22.91 15.48 -19.93
C SER A 10 -22.91 14.55 -18.71
N ILE A 11 -22.08 13.50 -18.77
CA ILE A 11 -21.72 12.55 -17.69
C ILE A 11 -21.28 13.28 -16.41
N ARG A 12 -20.89 14.56 -16.52
CA ARG A 12 -20.43 15.41 -15.41
C ARG A 12 -21.49 15.66 -14.33
N ASN A 13 -22.78 15.58 -14.66
CA ASN A 13 -23.86 15.87 -13.71
C ASN A 13 -24.33 14.66 -12.89
N LEU A 14 -23.88 13.43 -13.21
CA LEU A 14 -24.18 12.23 -12.42
C LEU A 14 -23.14 11.97 -11.31
N LEU A 15 -21.99 12.64 -11.35
CA LEU A 15 -20.90 12.48 -10.37
C LEU A 15 -21.08 13.31 -9.09
N THR A 16 -22.07 14.20 -9.01
CA THR A 16 -22.23 15.16 -7.90
C THR A 16 -23.19 14.72 -6.79
N ARG A 17 -23.78 13.51 -6.86
CA ARG A 17 -24.79 13.05 -5.89
C ARG A 17 -24.46 11.77 -5.13
N ALA A 18 -23.28 11.17 -5.33
CA ALA A 18 -22.86 10.07 -4.48
C ALA A 18 -22.49 10.63 -3.08
N PRO A 19 -23.06 10.10 -1.98
CA PRO A 19 -22.61 10.49 -0.64
C PRO A 19 -21.12 10.20 -0.55
N GLN A 20 -20.31 11.22 -0.23
CA GLN A 20 -18.89 11.00 0.06
C GLN A 20 -18.83 9.98 1.19
N ALA A 21 -18.16 8.85 0.95
CA ALA A 21 -17.86 7.94 2.03
C ALA A 21 -17.10 8.75 3.09
N GLY A 22 -17.62 8.79 4.31
CA GLY A 22 -16.98 9.53 5.40
C GLY A 22 -15.52 9.07 5.52
N VAL A 23 -14.60 10.03 5.67
CA VAL A 23 -13.17 9.76 5.92
C VAL A 23 -13.08 8.76 7.07
N PHE A 24 -12.43 7.61 6.88
CA PHE A 24 -12.26 6.68 7.99
C PHE A 24 -11.39 7.35 9.04
N LYS A 25 -11.72 7.15 10.31
CA LYS A 25 -10.97 7.71 11.43
C LYS A 25 -9.47 7.36 11.36
N ASP A 26 -9.13 6.22 10.78
CA ASP A 26 -7.75 5.74 10.65
C ASP A 26 -7.05 6.21 9.38
N ASP A 27 -7.75 6.83 8.42
CA ASP A 27 -7.13 7.22 7.16
C ASP A 27 -6.07 8.31 7.40
N PRO A 28 -4.84 8.11 6.90
CA PRO A 28 -3.80 9.11 6.98
C PRO A 28 -4.16 10.33 6.14
N GLN A 29 -3.84 11.51 6.67
CA GLN A 29 -4.08 12.77 5.97
C GLN A 29 -3.15 12.92 4.77
N SER A 30 -3.73 13.22 3.61
CA SER A 30 -2.98 13.50 2.39
C SER A 30 -2.00 14.66 2.56
N LEU A 31 -0.93 14.65 1.76
CA LEU A 31 0.07 15.71 1.83
C LEU A 31 -0.56 17.07 1.45
N PRO A 32 -0.29 18.14 2.22
CA PRO A 32 -0.75 19.47 1.85
C PRO A 32 -0.13 19.89 0.51
N ARG A 33 -0.91 20.54 -0.36
CA ARG A 33 -0.44 21.05 -1.67
C ARG A 33 0.82 21.92 -1.56
N ARG A 34 0.96 22.66 -0.45
CA ARG A 34 2.17 23.43 -0.12
C ARG A 34 2.74 22.92 1.19
N ARG A 35 3.81 22.13 1.10
CA ARG A 35 4.61 21.76 2.27
C ARG A 35 5.63 22.86 2.54
N ALA A 36 5.64 23.43 3.74
CA ALA A 36 6.79 24.20 4.19
C ALA A 36 8.03 23.29 4.09
N ARG A 37 9.11 23.73 3.41
CA ARG A 37 10.34 22.97 3.23
C ARG A 37 11.19 22.91 4.51
N ALA A 38 10.55 22.60 5.63
CA ALA A 38 11.21 22.39 6.90
C ALA A 38 10.97 20.95 7.34
N LEU A 39 12.05 20.18 7.50
CA LEU A 39 12.04 18.84 8.13
C LEU A 39 11.75 18.89 9.64
N SER A 40 11.33 20.03 10.16
CA SER A 40 11.10 20.27 11.58
C SER A 40 9.78 21.00 11.74
N SER A 41 8.90 20.46 12.59
CA SER A 41 7.66 21.15 12.95
C SER A 41 8.00 22.50 13.55
N THR A 42 7.35 23.55 13.04
CA THR A 42 7.17 24.76 13.82
C THR A 42 6.17 24.39 14.91
N SER A 43 6.64 24.25 16.14
CA SER A 43 5.75 24.17 17.30
C SER A 43 4.81 25.37 17.26
N PRO A 44 3.49 25.21 17.47
CA PRO A 44 2.52 26.32 17.41
C PRO A 44 2.78 27.42 18.45
N HIS A 45 3.65 27.18 19.43
CA HIS A 45 3.89 28.09 20.55
C HIS A 45 5.18 28.94 20.45
N GLN A 46 5.86 28.99 19.30
CA GLN A 46 7.03 29.87 19.15
C GLN A 46 6.67 31.20 18.47
N HIS A 47 6.12 32.13 19.27
CA HIS A 47 5.98 33.55 18.95
C HIS A 47 7.35 34.28 18.96
N SER A 48 8.34 33.77 18.23
CA SER A 48 9.61 34.46 18.06
C SER A 48 9.64 35.17 16.70
N ILE A 49 9.72 36.49 16.75
CA ILE A 49 9.59 37.46 15.64
C ILE A 49 10.78 37.42 14.65
N TRP A 50 11.73 36.48 14.78
CA TRP A 50 12.85 36.37 13.87
C TRP A 50 13.05 34.93 13.40
N PRO A 51 13.04 34.65 12.08
CA PRO A 51 13.36 33.33 11.57
C PRO A 51 14.86 33.09 11.78
N ARG A 52 15.25 32.60 12.95
CA ARG A 52 16.56 31.98 13.14
C ARG A 52 16.64 30.87 12.09
N ARG A 53 17.45 31.10 11.03
CA ARG A 53 17.87 30.03 10.12
C ARG A 53 18.35 28.89 10.99
N ARG A 54 17.57 27.81 11.07
CA ARG A 54 17.99 26.59 11.77
C ARG A 54 19.19 26.05 10.99
N LEU A 55 20.40 26.41 11.45
CA LEU A 55 21.65 25.89 10.94
C LEU A 55 21.60 24.38 11.07
N THR A 56 21.58 23.71 9.92
CA THR A 56 21.65 22.26 9.90
C THR A 56 23.10 21.91 10.19
N ARG A 57 23.39 21.45 11.41
CA ARG A 57 24.72 20.89 11.71
C ARG A 57 24.92 19.65 10.84
N ASP A 58 26.03 19.61 10.13
CA ASP A 58 26.44 18.57 9.18
C ASP A 58 26.67 17.19 9.83
N GLN A 59 26.71 17.15 11.16
CA GLN A 59 26.97 16.00 12.02
C GLN A 59 28.44 15.53 11.99
N MET A 60 29.36 16.42 11.62
CA MET A 60 30.80 16.14 11.58
C MET A 60 31.45 16.00 12.96
N GLN A 61 30.68 16.00 14.05
CA GLN A 61 31.15 15.58 15.38
C GLN A 61 30.92 14.09 15.66
N SER A 62 30.15 13.39 14.83
CA SER A 62 29.86 11.96 15.00
C SER A 62 30.96 11.10 14.41
N LEU A 63 31.60 10.25 15.23
CA LEU A 63 32.57 9.27 14.73
C LEU A 63 31.98 8.36 13.66
N PHE A 64 30.70 8.03 13.77
CA PHE A 64 30.00 7.25 12.76
C PHE A 64 30.00 7.96 11.40
N VAL A 65 29.75 9.28 11.37
CA VAL A 65 29.69 10.06 10.12
C VAL A 65 31.09 10.38 9.58
N ILE A 66 32.05 10.69 10.46
CA ILE A 66 33.42 11.11 10.06
C ILE A 66 34.27 9.91 9.63
N LYS A 67 34.24 8.82 10.42
CA LYS A 67 35.21 7.72 10.27
C LYS A 67 34.73 6.63 9.31
N LEU A 68 33.43 6.45 9.14
CA LEU A 68 32.92 5.44 8.21
C LEU A 68 32.63 6.07 6.84
N PRO A 69 33.22 5.52 5.76
CA PRO A 69 32.82 5.84 4.40
C PRO A 69 31.32 5.65 4.17
N LEU A 70 30.76 6.35 3.18
CA LEU A 70 29.33 6.33 2.90
C LEU A 70 28.81 4.90 2.70
N GLU A 71 29.58 4.05 2.04
CA GLU A 71 29.23 2.67 1.71
C GLU A 71 29.02 1.82 2.97
N LEU A 72 29.93 1.93 3.95
CA LEU A 72 29.79 1.23 5.23
C LEU A 72 28.60 1.76 6.03
N ARG A 73 28.34 3.07 5.97
CA ARG A 73 27.17 3.67 6.62
C ARG A 73 25.88 3.18 5.97
N GLN A 74 25.83 3.09 4.65
CA GLN A 74 24.70 2.50 3.91
C GLN A 74 24.48 1.04 4.27
N ALA A 75 25.55 0.25 4.44
CA ALA A 75 25.44 -1.13 4.93
C ALA A 75 24.80 -1.20 6.33
N CYS A 76 25.22 -0.32 7.25
CA CYS A 76 24.58 -0.20 8.57
C CYS A 76 23.11 0.22 8.46
N TYR A 77 22.79 1.18 7.59
CA TYR A 77 21.41 1.63 7.38
C TYR A 77 20.54 0.51 6.83
N ILE A 78 21.00 -0.24 5.83
CA ILE A 78 20.28 -1.40 5.28
C ILE A 78 20.09 -2.44 6.37
N ALA A 79 21.12 -2.77 7.15
CA ALA A 79 20.99 -3.74 8.25
C ALA A 79 19.96 -3.31 9.30
N ALA A 80 19.77 -2.01 9.53
CA ALA A 80 18.82 -1.48 10.51
C ALA A 80 17.40 -1.24 9.93
N LEU A 81 17.29 -0.92 8.64
CA LEU A 81 16.07 -0.50 7.95
C LEU A 81 15.53 -1.54 6.96
N ARG A 82 16.18 -2.69 6.84
CA ARG A 82 15.69 -3.81 6.06
C ARG A 82 15.18 -4.88 7.02
N ASP A 83 14.00 -5.37 6.74
CA ASP A 83 13.45 -6.49 7.49
C ASP A 83 14.23 -7.77 7.13
N GLY A 84 14.34 -8.72 8.06
CA GLY A 84 15.08 -9.97 7.81
C GLY A 84 14.55 -10.69 6.56
N ALA A 85 13.23 -10.72 6.37
CA ALA A 85 12.59 -11.31 5.20
C ALA A 85 12.57 -10.38 3.98
N GLY A 86 13.03 -9.14 4.13
CA GLY A 86 13.04 -8.12 3.08
C GLY A 86 11.66 -7.56 2.73
N THR A 87 10.60 -7.92 3.47
CA THR A 87 9.23 -7.46 3.22
C THR A 87 8.70 -6.66 4.40
N CYS A 88 8.16 -5.48 4.11
CA CYS A 88 7.56 -4.57 5.08
C CYS A 88 6.06 -4.43 4.79
N HIS A 89 5.23 -4.92 5.71
CA HIS A 89 3.77 -4.77 5.63
C HIS A 89 3.37 -3.38 6.10
N ILE A 90 2.76 -2.59 5.22
CA ILE A 90 2.31 -1.22 5.49
C ILE A 90 0.79 -1.19 5.65
N TYR A 91 0.31 -0.55 6.71
CA TYR A 91 -1.13 -0.43 6.97
C TYR A 91 -1.48 0.90 7.65
N PRO A 92 -2.68 1.45 7.41
CA PRO A 92 -3.16 2.63 8.11
C PRO A 92 -3.54 2.28 9.56
N ALA A 93 -3.10 3.12 10.51
CA ALA A 93 -3.43 3.04 11.93
C ALA A 93 -3.34 4.43 12.56
N ASP A 94 -4.33 4.82 13.36
CA ASP A 94 -4.37 6.10 14.10
C ASP A 94 -4.09 7.34 13.24
N GLY A 95 -4.64 7.38 12.02
CA GLY A 95 -4.46 8.50 11.07
C GLY A 95 -3.04 8.61 10.52
N ARG A 96 -2.24 7.55 10.59
CA ARG A 96 -0.87 7.45 10.04
C ARG A 96 -0.66 6.09 9.39
N PHE A 97 0.49 5.90 8.75
CA PHE A 97 0.96 4.57 8.36
C PHE A 97 1.80 3.95 9.47
N ALA A 98 1.44 2.73 9.84
CA ALA A 98 2.23 1.83 10.66
C ALA A 98 2.85 0.74 9.77
N HIS A 99 3.78 -0.02 10.36
CA HIS A 99 4.47 -1.09 9.67
C HIS A 99 4.75 -2.28 10.59
N VAL A 100 4.99 -3.43 9.97
CA VAL A 100 5.52 -4.63 10.62
C VAL A 100 6.39 -5.40 9.62
N GLY A 101 7.48 -5.99 10.10
CA GLY A 101 8.31 -6.89 9.30
C GLY A 101 7.56 -8.18 8.96
N CYS A 102 7.89 -8.80 7.83
CA CYS A 102 7.33 -10.09 7.45
C CYS A 102 8.11 -11.21 8.15
N VAL A 103 7.40 -12.22 8.64
CA VAL A 103 8.05 -13.44 9.18
C VAL A 103 8.19 -14.56 8.19
N GLN A 104 7.52 -14.45 7.04
CA GLN A 104 7.59 -15.44 5.98
C GLN A 104 8.66 -15.01 4.97
N TYR A 105 9.82 -15.67 5.08
CA TYR A 105 10.93 -15.47 4.17
C TYR A 105 10.64 -16.10 2.81
N GLY A 106 10.82 -15.34 1.73
CA GLY A 106 10.80 -15.86 0.36
C GLY A 106 9.44 -16.33 -0.17
N MET A 107 8.33 -16.11 0.55
CA MET A 107 6.99 -16.37 0.02
C MET A 107 6.50 -15.16 -0.77
N GLN A 108 5.93 -15.40 -1.95
CA GLN A 108 5.23 -14.37 -2.75
C GLN A 108 3.87 -14.06 -2.11
N ASN A 109 3.12 -15.10 -1.73
CA ASN A 109 1.80 -14.92 -1.14
C ASN A 109 1.84 -14.58 0.37
N HIS A 110 1.72 -13.31 0.70
CA HIS A 110 1.63 -12.82 2.08
C HIS A 110 0.21 -12.81 2.70
N SER A 111 -0.78 -13.47 2.09
CA SER A 111 -2.17 -13.48 2.60
C SER A 111 -2.30 -14.02 4.03
N SER A 112 -1.46 -14.99 4.40
CA SER A 112 -1.42 -15.55 5.76
C SER A 112 -0.83 -14.55 6.77
N CYS A 113 0.18 -13.75 6.40
CA CYS A 113 0.68 -12.63 7.21
C CYS A 113 -0.45 -11.64 7.56
N TRP A 114 -1.28 -11.31 6.57
CA TRP A 114 -2.39 -10.37 6.75
C TRP A 114 -3.55 -10.93 7.57
N SER A 115 -3.75 -12.24 7.55
CA SER A 115 -4.79 -12.92 8.35
C SER A 115 -4.51 -12.80 9.85
N VAL A 116 -3.23 -12.82 10.23
CA VAL A 116 -2.78 -12.58 11.61
C VAL A 116 -3.02 -11.12 12.01
N LEU A 117 -2.64 -10.16 11.16
CA LEU A 117 -2.80 -8.72 11.44
C LEU A 117 -4.27 -8.29 11.58
N LYS A 118 -5.19 -8.90 10.82
CA LYS A 118 -6.62 -8.61 10.90
C LYS A 118 -7.19 -8.86 12.31
N LYS A 119 -6.72 -9.91 13.01
CA LYS A 119 -7.16 -10.24 14.37
C LYS A 119 -6.83 -9.15 15.40
N PHE A 120 -5.82 -8.31 15.15
CA PHE A 120 -5.38 -7.26 16.07
C PHE A 120 -6.09 -5.91 15.86
N ARG A 121 -6.44 -5.58 14.61
CA ARG A 121 -7.04 -4.27 14.27
C ARG A 121 -8.47 -4.11 14.80
N ASP A 122 -9.25 -5.20 14.84
CA ASP A 122 -10.67 -5.11 15.12
C ASP A 122 -10.99 -4.82 16.59
N GLY A 123 -10.04 -4.93 17.54
CA GLY A 123 -10.13 -4.41 18.92
C GLY A 123 -11.27 -4.96 19.79
N VAL A 124 -12.25 -5.62 19.19
CA VAL A 124 -13.19 -6.55 19.76
C VAL A 124 -12.48 -7.89 19.68
N GLY A 125 -11.95 -8.35 20.81
CA GLY A 125 -11.65 -9.76 20.93
C GLY A 125 -12.94 -10.51 20.65
N THR A 126 -13.10 -11.08 19.46
CA THR A 126 -13.80 -12.35 19.37
C THR A 126 -12.87 -13.36 20.02
N THR A 127 -12.95 -13.44 21.35
CA THR A 127 -12.88 -14.74 21.99
C THR A 127 -13.86 -15.64 21.24
N LEU A 128 -13.33 -16.46 20.35
CA LEU A 128 -13.70 -17.84 20.05
C LEU A 128 -13.05 -18.25 18.72
N GLY A 129 -12.03 -19.11 18.82
CA GLY A 129 -11.59 -19.96 17.71
C GLY A 129 -10.20 -19.65 17.14
N GLY A 130 -9.20 -20.39 17.61
CA GLY A 130 -7.89 -20.49 16.95
C GLY A 130 -6.76 -19.89 17.78
N PHE A 131 -6.48 -20.52 18.92
CA PHE A 131 -5.13 -20.59 19.47
C PHE A 131 -4.22 -21.12 18.37
N SER A 132 -3.43 -20.26 17.74
CA SER A 132 -2.08 -20.70 17.43
C SER A 132 -1.35 -20.71 18.78
N PRO A 133 -0.72 -21.82 19.19
CA PRO A 133 0.16 -21.85 20.36
C PRO A 133 1.27 -20.79 20.27
N ASP A 134 1.56 -20.31 19.05
CA ASP A 134 2.55 -19.27 18.75
C ASP A 134 1.94 -17.86 18.64
N ALA A 135 0.68 -17.64 19.02
CA ALA A 135 0.07 -16.31 19.04
C ALA A 135 0.56 -15.41 20.19
N LYS A 136 1.54 -15.86 21.00
CA LYS A 136 2.24 -15.03 22.01
C LYS A 136 3.24 -14.03 21.42
N TYR A 137 3.49 -14.07 20.10
CA TYR A 137 4.61 -13.34 19.48
C TYR A 137 4.30 -11.96 18.89
N TRP A 138 3.07 -11.43 19.05
CA TRP A 138 2.68 -10.19 18.37
C TRP A 138 2.07 -9.17 19.34
N ALA A 139 2.92 -8.22 19.73
CA ALA A 139 2.61 -7.16 20.68
C ALA A 139 1.42 -6.30 20.20
N SER A 140 0.51 -6.01 21.12
CA SER A 140 -0.64 -5.14 20.86
C SER A 140 -0.18 -3.72 20.54
N TYR A 141 -0.55 -3.20 19.38
CA TYR A 141 -0.28 -1.83 18.93
C TYR A 141 -1.24 -0.82 19.58
N ARG A 142 -1.27 -0.73 20.91
CA ARG A 142 -1.86 0.45 21.58
C ARG A 142 -0.74 1.45 21.89
N ASN A 143 -0.87 2.66 21.33
CA ASN A 143 -0.12 3.86 21.70
C ASN A 143 1.38 3.90 21.37
N GLY A 144 1.82 3.27 20.27
CA GLY A 144 3.19 3.49 19.75
C GLY A 144 4.33 3.12 20.71
N GLN A 145 4.05 2.42 21.81
CA GLN A 145 5.05 1.79 22.63
C GLN A 145 5.26 0.37 22.11
N TYR A 146 6.38 0.19 21.43
CA TYR A 146 6.94 -1.11 21.08
C TYR A 146 7.19 -1.88 22.38
N VAL A 147 6.30 -2.77 22.79
CA VAL A 147 6.64 -3.77 23.82
C VAL A 147 7.55 -4.77 23.11
N GLN A 148 8.82 -4.74 23.50
CA GLN A 148 9.87 -5.64 23.05
C GLN A 148 9.34 -7.08 23.00
N SER A 149 9.23 -7.65 21.79
CA SER A 149 9.14 -9.09 21.64
C SER A 149 10.47 -9.67 22.13
N THR A 150 10.41 -10.53 23.14
CA THR A 150 11.57 -11.16 23.78
C THR A 150 12.15 -12.32 22.96
N SER A 151 11.68 -12.55 21.73
CA SER A 151 12.28 -13.53 20.80
C SER A 151 13.04 -12.83 19.68
N ALA A 152 14.31 -13.18 19.53
CA ALA A 152 15.29 -12.64 18.61
C ALA A 152 14.97 -12.73 17.09
N SER A 153 13.77 -13.14 16.67
CA SER A 153 13.40 -13.36 15.27
C SER A 153 12.59 -12.24 14.63
N CYS A 154 12.03 -11.31 15.40
CA CYS A 154 11.27 -10.16 14.90
C CYS A 154 12.09 -8.89 15.15
N THR A 155 13.24 -8.76 14.49
CA THR A 155 14.01 -7.51 14.49
C THR A 155 13.22 -6.48 13.69
N GLY A 156 12.24 -5.84 14.34
CA GLY A 156 11.45 -4.78 13.73
C GLY A 156 12.35 -3.72 13.12
N LEU A 157 11.92 -3.22 11.95
CA LEU A 157 12.59 -2.14 11.24
C LEU A 157 12.86 -0.96 12.18
N CYS A 158 14.12 -0.54 12.33
CA CYS A 158 14.48 0.54 13.25
C CYS A 158 14.24 1.91 12.60
N PHE A 159 12.98 2.27 12.34
CA PHE A 159 12.61 3.56 11.73
C PHE A 159 13.03 4.75 12.59
N ASN A 160 13.21 4.56 13.90
CA ASN A 160 13.74 5.56 14.82
C ASN A 160 15.14 6.04 14.41
N LEU A 161 15.92 5.21 13.69
CA LEU A 161 17.19 5.62 13.11
C LEU A 161 17.03 6.84 12.19
N LEU A 162 15.97 6.88 11.37
CA LEU A 162 15.68 8.00 10.47
C LEU A 162 15.33 9.29 11.23
N LEU A 163 14.94 9.18 12.50
CA LEU A 163 14.57 10.32 13.35
C LEU A 163 15.75 10.86 14.17
N THR A 164 16.91 10.19 14.16
CA THR A 164 18.08 10.58 14.95
C THR A 164 18.67 11.92 14.52
N CYS A 165 18.99 12.07 13.22
CA CYS A 165 19.51 13.30 12.67
C CYS A 165 19.24 13.43 11.16
N ARG A 166 19.34 14.66 10.64
CA ARG A 166 19.07 14.97 9.23
C ARG A 166 20.06 14.32 8.26
N ARG A 167 21.33 14.12 8.68
CA ARG A 167 22.35 13.46 7.83
C ARG A 167 21.98 12.00 7.57
N ILE A 168 21.71 11.24 8.63
CA ILE A 168 21.25 9.85 8.55
C ILE A 168 19.96 9.77 7.74
N TYR A 169 19.00 10.67 8.00
CA TYR A 169 17.76 10.71 7.23
C TYR A 169 17.98 10.81 5.72
N ILE A 170 18.79 11.77 5.27
CA ILE A 170 19.02 12.03 3.85
C ILE A 170 19.71 10.84 3.17
N GLU A 171 20.66 10.21 3.85
CA GLU A 171 21.43 9.09 3.29
C GLU A 171 20.66 7.77 3.31
N ALA A 172 19.77 7.57 4.29
CA ALA A 172 19.13 6.29 4.53
C ALA A 172 17.69 6.21 4.02
N ILE A 173 17.00 7.34 3.82
CA ILE A 173 15.57 7.33 3.47
C ILE A 173 15.29 6.64 2.12
N SER A 174 16.18 6.78 1.13
CA SER A 174 16.03 6.09 -0.15
C SER A 174 16.20 4.58 0.01
N LEU A 175 17.14 4.14 0.85
CA LEU A 175 17.40 2.73 1.13
C LEU A 175 16.19 2.04 1.74
N LEU A 176 15.42 2.74 2.59
CA LEU A 176 14.17 2.19 3.13
C LEU A 176 13.21 1.74 2.01
N TYR A 177 13.05 2.56 0.96
CA TYR A 177 12.14 2.27 -0.15
C TYR A 177 12.75 1.33 -1.20
N SER A 178 14.06 1.40 -1.43
CA SER A 178 14.71 0.62 -2.49
C SER A 178 15.21 -0.76 -2.07
N SER A 179 15.33 -1.02 -0.75
CA SER A 179 15.83 -2.30 -0.22
C SER A 179 14.76 -3.21 0.39
N ASN A 180 13.51 -2.74 0.48
CA ASN A 180 12.38 -3.50 1.01
C ASN A 180 11.29 -3.68 -0.04
N MET A 181 10.63 -4.84 0.01
CA MET A 181 9.36 -5.07 -0.63
C MET A 181 8.25 -4.47 0.23
N LEU A 182 7.55 -3.48 -0.30
CA LEU A 182 6.43 -2.87 0.41
C LEU A 182 5.16 -3.64 0.10
N SER A 183 4.53 -4.21 1.13
CA SER A 183 3.34 -5.03 0.98
C SER A 183 2.12 -4.31 1.56
N PHE A 184 1.01 -4.29 0.82
CA PHE A 184 -0.24 -3.66 1.23
C PHE A 184 -1.40 -4.67 1.22
N GLN A 185 -2.15 -4.74 2.33
CA GLN A 185 -3.28 -5.68 2.43
C GLN A 185 -4.38 -5.40 1.41
N LYS A 186 -4.63 -4.12 1.10
CA LYS A 186 -5.75 -3.66 0.30
C LYS A 186 -5.33 -2.50 -0.59
N GLY A 187 -6.01 -2.36 -1.73
CA GLY A 187 -5.83 -1.25 -2.66
C GLY A 187 -5.94 0.10 -1.97
N ARG A 188 -6.87 0.25 -1.01
CA ARG A 188 -7.05 1.47 -0.21
C ARG A 188 -5.77 1.94 0.46
N ALA A 189 -5.07 1.02 1.12
CA ALA A 189 -3.87 1.37 1.86
C ALA A 189 -2.80 1.88 0.90
N LEU A 190 -2.66 1.26 -0.27
CA LEU A 190 -1.73 1.70 -1.31
C LEU A 190 -2.16 3.04 -1.93
N THR A 191 -3.44 3.25 -2.23
CA THR A 191 -3.93 4.53 -2.78
C THR A 191 -3.72 5.68 -1.79
N LEU A 192 -4.06 5.48 -0.51
CA LEU A 192 -3.76 6.44 0.56
C LEU A 192 -2.25 6.67 0.70
N PHE A 193 -1.46 5.62 0.56
CA PHE A 193 -0.01 5.72 0.66
C PHE A 193 0.55 6.62 -0.43
N VAL A 194 0.12 6.44 -1.68
CA VAL A 194 0.48 7.30 -2.82
C VAL A 194 0.16 8.77 -2.55
N GLU A 195 -0.96 9.07 -1.89
CA GLU A 195 -1.38 10.46 -1.58
C GLU A 195 -0.65 11.09 -0.39
N THR A 196 0.00 10.28 0.45
CA THR A 196 0.62 10.72 1.71
C THR A 196 2.14 10.69 1.67
N ILE A 197 2.72 10.01 0.68
CA ILE A 197 4.16 9.96 0.44
C ILE A 197 4.60 11.02 -0.57
N LEU A 198 5.84 11.51 -0.44
CA LEU A 198 6.41 12.40 -1.46
C LEU A 198 6.61 11.62 -2.77
N PRO A 199 6.29 12.20 -3.94
CA PRO A 199 6.42 11.52 -5.23
C PRO A 199 7.80 10.89 -5.45
N GLN A 200 8.88 11.62 -5.14
CA GLN A 200 10.25 11.11 -5.31
C GLN A 200 10.57 9.87 -4.45
N ARG A 201 9.87 9.70 -3.32
CA ARG A 201 10.04 8.52 -2.46
C ARG A 201 9.20 7.35 -2.93
N PHE A 202 8.02 7.63 -3.47
CA PHE A 202 7.24 6.61 -4.14
C PHE A 202 8.00 6.05 -5.34
N ASP A 203 8.62 6.92 -6.13
CA ASP A 203 9.42 6.54 -7.31
C ASP A 203 10.70 5.77 -6.94
N ALA A 204 11.14 5.82 -5.68
CA ALA A 204 12.29 5.08 -5.17
C ALA A 204 11.96 3.62 -4.79
N ILE A 205 10.68 3.24 -4.81
CA ILE A 205 10.24 1.87 -4.49
C ILE A 205 10.64 0.94 -5.64
N THR A 206 11.33 -0.14 -5.30
CA THR A 206 11.82 -1.16 -6.25
C THR A 206 10.99 -2.43 -6.24
N CYS A 207 10.40 -2.78 -5.09
CA CYS A 207 9.60 -3.99 -4.91
C CYS A 207 8.26 -3.64 -4.24
N LEU A 208 7.16 -3.99 -4.90
CA LEU A 208 5.80 -3.66 -4.43
C LEU A 208 4.90 -4.89 -4.52
N SER A 209 4.14 -5.15 -3.46
CA SER A 209 3.09 -6.18 -3.43
C SER A 209 1.81 -5.62 -2.84
N PHE A 210 0.67 -5.92 -3.44
CA PHE A 210 -0.61 -5.51 -2.85
C PHE A 210 -1.76 -6.41 -3.29
N ASN A 211 -2.82 -6.43 -2.48
CA ASN A 211 -4.10 -7.00 -2.91
C ASN A 211 -5.06 -5.90 -3.35
N TRP A 212 -5.80 -6.16 -4.41
CA TRP A 212 -6.89 -5.33 -4.89
C TRP A 212 -8.18 -6.14 -4.92
N THR A 213 -9.26 -5.57 -4.38
CA THR A 213 -10.56 -6.24 -4.36
C THR A 213 -11.52 -5.53 -5.29
N LEU A 214 -12.06 -6.27 -6.25
CA LEU A 214 -13.05 -5.82 -7.22
C LEU A 214 -14.43 -5.93 -6.59
N ASP A 215 -15.16 -4.82 -6.54
CA ASP A 215 -16.57 -4.82 -6.16
C ASP A 215 -17.40 -4.94 -7.44
N SER A 216 -17.88 -6.16 -7.74
CA SER A 216 -18.69 -6.42 -8.94
C SER A 216 -20.05 -5.73 -8.89
N LEU A 217 -20.50 -5.27 -7.72
CA LEU A 217 -21.86 -4.77 -7.54
C LEU A 217 -21.96 -3.26 -7.31
N ALA A 218 -20.84 -2.52 -7.38
CA ALA A 218 -20.79 -1.12 -6.99
C ALA A 218 -21.46 -0.89 -5.63
N SER A 219 -21.16 -1.76 -4.65
CA SER A 219 -21.79 -1.70 -3.35
C SER A 219 -21.36 -0.42 -2.62
N ASN A 220 -22.29 0.25 -1.95
CA ASN A 220 -22.01 1.49 -1.21
C ASN A 220 -21.25 1.25 0.12
N TRP A 221 -20.56 0.12 0.27
CA TRP A 221 -19.98 -0.31 1.54
C TRP A 221 -18.58 0.27 1.74
N ALA A 222 -18.47 1.21 2.69
CA ALA A 222 -17.29 2.02 2.88
C ALA A 222 -15.98 1.24 3.08
N LEU A 223 -16.02 0.15 3.86
CA LEU A 223 -14.82 -0.61 4.26
C LEU A 223 -14.19 -1.46 3.14
N ARG A 224 -14.78 -1.42 1.94
CA ARG A 224 -14.38 -2.17 0.76
C ARG A 224 -13.77 -1.32 -0.34
N TYR A 225 -13.82 -0.01 -0.16
CA TYR A 225 -13.30 0.94 -1.13
C TYR A 225 -11.78 0.89 -1.20
N ASN A 226 -11.25 0.67 -2.40
CA ASN A 226 -9.84 0.86 -2.71
C ASN A 226 -9.49 2.35 -2.89
N SER A 227 -10.47 3.22 -3.10
CA SER A 227 -10.30 4.66 -3.21
C SER A 227 -10.62 5.36 -1.90
N PRO A 228 -9.86 6.39 -1.50
CA PRO A 228 -10.17 7.19 -0.31
C PRO A 228 -11.61 7.72 -0.31
N ALA A 229 -12.07 8.20 -1.47
CA ALA A 229 -13.39 8.81 -1.66
C ALA A 229 -14.56 7.80 -1.66
N GLY A 230 -14.29 6.55 -1.99
CA GLY A 230 -15.33 5.54 -2.19
C GLY A 230 -16.28 5.80 -3.35
N GLY A 231 -17.25 4.92 -3.52
CA GLY A 231 -18.33 5.07 -4.50
C GLY A 231 -17.81 5.28 -5.93
N ALA A 232 -18.15 6.43 -6.54
CA ALA A 232 -17.68 6.78 -7.89
C ALA A 232 -16.15 6.95 -7.98
N GLY A 233 -15.45 7.15 -6.86
CA GLY A 233 -13.98 7.17 -6.83
C GLY A 233 -13.34 5.80 -7.10
N GLU A 234 -14.06 4.70 -6.87
CA GLU A 234 -13.55 3.34 -7.09
C GLU A 234 -13.23 3.06 -8.55
N THR A 235 -14.10 3.50 -9.46
CA THR A 235 -13.98 3.21 -10.89
C THR A 235 -12.75 3.84 -11.52
N VAL A 236 -12.30 4.98 -10.97
CA VAL A 236 -11.10 5.69 -11.43
C VAL A 236 -9.85 5.35 -10.62
N ALA A 237 -9.98 4.83 -9.40
CA ALA A 237 -8.85 4.55 -8.55
C ALA A 237 -7.92 3.47 -9.12
N TRP A 238 -8.48 2.41 -9.72
CA TRP A 238 -7.68 1.36 -10.31
C TRP A 238 -6.83 1.83 -11.51
N PRO A 239 -7.42 2.45 -12.56
CA PRO A 239 -6.63 3.01 -13.65
C PRO A 239 -5.62 4.07 -13.20
N ASN A 240 -5.99 4.95 -12.25
CA ASN A 240 -5.09 5.98 -11.76
C ASN A 240 -3.89 5.39 -11.01
N LEU A 241 -4.11 4.36 -10.19
CA LEU A 241 -3.03 3.68 -9.50
C LEU A 241 -2.11 2.97 -10.49
N CYS A 242 -2.66 2.25 -11.47
CA CYS A 242 -1.86 1.60 -12.52
C CYS A 242 -1.03 2.61 -13.32
N HIS A 243 -1.64 3.74 -13.71
CA HIS A 243 -0.95 4.83 -14.38
C HIS A 243 0.18 5.39 -13.50
N ARG A 244 -0.06 5.60 -12.21
CA ARG A 244 0.98 6.06 -11.29
C ARG A 244 2.13 5.06 -11.16
N MET A 245 1.83 3.77 -11.10
CA MET A 245 2.84 2.71 -11.07
C MET A 245 3.64 2.62 -12.38
N SER A 246 3.01 2.88 -13.54
CA SER A 246 3.74 2.92 -14.82
C SER A 246 4.77 4.06 -14.92
N GLN A 247 4.73 5.04 -14.01
CA GLN A 247 5.71 6.11 -13.93
C GLN A 247 6.90 5.77 -13.02
N MET A 248 6.86 4.63 -12.31
CA MET A 248 7.92 4.22 -11.38
C MET A 248 9.10 3.61 -12.14
N THR A 249 10.05 4.45 -12.54
CA THR A 249 11.21 4.05 -13.36
C THR A 249 12.14 3.03 -12.70
N HIS A 250 12.08 2.90 -11.36
CA HIS A 250 12.92 2.00 -10.59
C HIS A 250 12.17 0.75 -10.09
N LEU A 251 10.88 0.60 -10.39
CA LEU A 251 10.12 -0.58 -10.01
C LEU A 251 10.66 -1.81 -10.76
N ARG A 252 11.12 -2.81 -10.02
CA ARG A 252 11.74 -4.05 -10.53
C ARG A 252 10.87 -5.27 -10.29
N HIS A 253 10.22 -5.34 -9.14
CA HIS A 253 9.35 -6.44 -8.76
C HIS A 253 7.96 -5.90 -8.43
N LEU A 254 6.95 -6.43 -9.11
CA LEU A 254 5.55 -6.10 -8.87
C LEU A 254 4.73 -7.37 -8.74
N GLU A 255 4.09 -7.52 -7.59
CA GLU A 255 3.11 -8.56 -7.35
C GLU A 255 1.74 -7.93 -7.07
N CYS A 256 0.74 -8.32 -7.86
CA CYS A 256 -0.61 -7.84 -7.68
C CYS A 256 -1.55 -9.02 -7.49
N THR A 257 -2.23 -9.09 -6.35
CA THR A 257 -3.29 -10.08 -6.14
C THR A 257 -4.65 -9.43 -6.37
N LEU A 258 -5.39 -9.90 -7.37
CA LEU A 258 -6.73 -9.46 -7.67
C LEU A 258 -7.75 -10.45 -7.09
N ALA A 259 -8.76 -9.95 -6.41
CA ALA A 259 -9.89 -10.75 -5.93
C ALA A 259 -11.20 -10.12 -6.35
N VAL A 260 -12.20 -10.93 -6.72
CA VAL A 260 -13.58 -10.43 -6.90
C VAL A 260 -14.34 -10.66 -5.62
N TRP A 261 -14.99 -9.61 -5.13
CA TRP A 261 -15.97 -9.74 -4.08
C TRP A 261 -17.36 -9.83 -4.72
N GLU A 262 -17.97 -11.00 -4.61
CA GLU A 262 -19.39 -11.20 -4.90
C GLU A 262 -20.12 -11.41 -3.57
N PRO A 263 -21.14 -10.61 -3.21
CA PRO A 263 -21.98 -10.95 -2.08
C PRO A 263 -22.71 -12.24 -2.42
N TYR A 264 -22.62 -13.20 -1.50
CA TYR A 264 -23.39 -14.44 -1.46
C TYR A 264 -24.76 -14.31 -2.16
N SER A 265 -24.85 -14.95 -3.33
CA SER A 265 -25.95 -15.77 -3.91
C SER A 265 -27.42 -15.34 -3.84
N TYR A 266 -27.81 -14.25 -3.20
CA TYR A 266 -29.23 -13.91 -3.00
C TYR A 266 -29.79 -12.83 -3.94
N ILE A 267 -29.01 -12.37 -4.93
CA ILE A 267 -29.51 -11.42 -5.94
C ILE A 267 -29.47 -12.09 -7.32
N PRO A 268 -30.56 -12.74 -7.78
CA PRO A 268 -30.61 -13.55 -9.00
C PRO A 268 -30.50 -12.76 -10.32
N ARG A 269 -30.10 -11.48 -10.29
CA ARG A 269 -30.29 -10.55 -11.43
C ARG A 269 -29.13 -9.60 -11.72
N LYS A 270 -27.98 -9.71 -11.06
CA LYS A 270 -26.82 -8.88 -11.43
C LYS A 270 -25.84 -9.68 -12.29
N ARG A 271 -25.27 -8.97 -13.28
CA ARG A 271 -24.25 -9.46 -14.22
C ARG A 271 -23.14 -10.14 -13.42
N SER A 272 -22.96 -11.43 -13.62
CA SER A 272 -21.81 -12.18 -13.10
C SER A 272 -20.52 -11.53 -13.60
N PHE A 273 -19.45 -11.62 -12.82
CA PHE A 273 -18.13 -11.24 -13.29
C PHE A 273 -17.78 -12.07 -14.54
N GLY A 274 -17.66 -11.41 -15.69
CA GLY A 274 -17.50 -12.04 -16.99
C GLY A 274 -16.15 -11.75 -17.65
N PRO A 275 -15.92 -12.32 -18.84
CA PRO A 275 -14.64 -12.21 -19.55
C PRO A 275 -14.23 -10.77 -19.88
N GLU A 276 -15.21 -9.93 -20.26
CA GLU A 276 -14.97 -8.52 -20.56
C GLU A 276 -14.52 -7.75 -19.31
N GLN A 277 -15.15 -8.01 -18.15
CA GLN A 277 -14.74 -7.38 -16.89
C GLN A 277 -13.35 -7.84 -16.46
N GLU A 278 -13.04 -9.13 -16.58
CA GLU A 278 -11.70 -9.67 -16.32
C GLU A 278 -10.63 -8.93 -17.15
N LEU A 279 -10.89 -8.75 -18.45
CA LEU A 279 -10.00 -8.01 -19.34
C LEU A 279 -9.88 -6.53 -18.97
N ASP A 280 -11.00 -5.86 -18.67
CA ASP A 280 -11.02 -4.44 -18.28
C ASP A 280 -10.18 -4.16 -17.04
N TYR A 281 -10.07 -5.12 -16.11
CA TYR A 281 -9.23 -4.98 -14.92
C TYR A 281 -7.75 -5.25 -15.18
N LEU A 282 -7.43 -6.14 -16.12
CA LEU A 282 -6.04 -6.48 -16.43
C LEU A 282 -5.41 -5.49 -17.41
N LYS A 283 -6.21 -4.88 -18.29
CA LYS A 283 -5.72 -3.94 -19.31
C LYS A 283 -4.93 -2.74 -18.73
N PRO A 284 -5.34 -2.09 -17.62
CA PRO A 284 -4.55 -1.03 -17.00
C PRO A 284 -3.15 -1.48 -16.54
N LEU A 285 -2.99 -2.75 -16.13
CA LEU A 285 -1.70 -3.29 -15.70
C LEU A 285 -0.71 -3.40 -16.86
N SER A 286 -1.19 -3.56 -18.10
CA SER A 286 -0.33 -3.63 -19.29
C SER A 286 0.46 -2.34 -19.56
N ALA A 287 0.06 -1.22 -18.96
CA ALA A 287 0.81 0.03 -19.04
C ALA A 287 2.11 -0.01 -18.20
N ILE A 288 2.23 -0.95 -17.26
CA ILE A 288 3.36 -1.09 -16.36
C ILE A 288 4.37 -2.04 -17.01
N GLN A 289 5.44 -1.49 -17.57
CA GLN A 289 6.43 -2.23 -18.36
C GLN A 289 7.82 -2.29 -17.71
N GLN A 290 8.00 -1.58 -16.59
CA GLN A 290 9.28 -1.39 -15.92
C GLN A 290 9.76 -2.61 -15.10
N PRO A 291 8.89 -3.36 -14.41
CA PRO A 291 9.32 -4.49 -13.60
C PRO A 291 9.95 -5.61 -14.45
N CYS A 292 11.07 -6.15 -14.01
CA CYS A 292 11.65 -7.36 -14.61
C CYS A 292 10.94 -8.62 -14.11
N GLU A 293 10.28 -8.55 -12.96
CA GLU A 293 9.41 -9.59 -12.43
C GLU A 293 8.04 -8.99 -12.14
N PHE A 294 7.04 -9.46 -12.88
CA PHE A 294 5.67 -8.98 -12.75
C PHE A 294 4.72 -10.18 -12.74
N SER A 295 4.08 -10.41 -11.60
CA SER A 295 3.06 -11.44 -11.41
C SER A 295 1.72 -10.84 -11.00
N VAL A 296 0.65 -11.40 -11.56
CA VAL A 296 -0.73 -11.07 -11.21
C VAL A 296 -1.41 -12.36 -10.76
N VAL A 297 -1.82 -12.41 -9.50
CA VAL A 297 -2.51 -13.56 -8.89
C VAL A 297 -4.01 -13.30 -8.92
N LEU A 298 -4.78 -14.17 -9.58
CA LEU A 298 -6.24 -14.10 -9.63
C LEU A 298 -6.84 -15.02 -8.57
N LYS A 299 -7.72 -14.47 -7.72
CA LYS A 299 -8.45 -15.21 -6.67
C LYS A 299 -9.89 -15.55 -7.06
N TRP A 300 -10.16 -15.64 -8.35
CA TRP A 300 -11.44 -16.12 -8.88
C TRP A 300 -11.18 -17.30 -9.83
N PRO A 301 -12.15 -18.22 -9.95
CA PRO A 301 -12.03 -19.38 -10.83
C PRO A 301 -11.89 -18.96 -12.29
N GLU A 302 -11.48 -19.90 -13.13
CA GLU A 302 -11.45 -19.67 -14.58
C GLU A 302 -12.86 -19.35 -15.11
N ILE A 303 -12.96 -18.25 -15.86
CA ILE A 303 -14.23 -17.77 -16.39
C ILE A 303 -14.43 -18.42 -17.77
N PRO A 304 -15.58 -19.08 -18.02
CA PRO A 304 -15.89 -19.58 -19.35
C PRO A 304 -15.83 -18.45 -20.39
N GLY A 305 -15.06 -18.65 -21.46
CA GLY A 305 -14.83 -17.63 -22.48
C GLY A 305 -13.85 -16.52 -22.07
N SER A 306 -13.02 -16.76 -21.05
CA SER A 306 -11.94 -15.86 -20.64
C SER A 306 -11.09 -15.42 -21.84
N LEU A 307 -10.91 -14.11 -21.99
CA LEU A 307 -10.16 -13.52 -23.10
C LEU A 307 -8.64 -13.50 -22.84
N LEU A 308 -8.17 -14.11 -21.75
CA LEU A 308 -6.76 -14.06 -21.36
C LEU A 308 -5.83 -14.75 -22.37
N THR A 309 -6.30 -15.78 -23.06
CA THR A 309 -5.53 -16.50 -24.07
C THR A 309 -5.35 -15.69 -25.35
N GLU A 310 -6.23 -14.73 -25.62
CA GLU A 310 -6.20 -13.88 -26.81
C GLU A 310 -5.31 -12.64 -26.64
N HIS A 311 -4.95 -12.31 -25.39
CA HIS A 311 -4.19 -11.12 -25.05
C HIS A 311 -2.80 -11.44 -24.51
N HIS A 312 -1.79 -10.82 -25.12
CA HIS A 312 -0.43 -10.85 -24.58
C HIS A 312 -0.25 -9.77 -23.51
N PHE A 313 -0.06 -10.21 -22.27
CA PHE A 313 0.23 -9.33 -21.13
C PHE A 313 1.75 -9.29 -20.84
N PRO A 314 2.30 -8.16 -20.36
CA PRO A 314 3.71 -8.07 -19.96
C PRO A 314 4.00 -8.73 -18.61
N PHE A 315 3.04 -9.48 -18.05
CA PHE A 315 3.10 -10.09 -16.73
C PHE A 315 2.63 -11.53 -16.76
N LYS A 316 3.09 -12.30 -15.76
CA LYS A 316 2.66 -13.67 -15.54
C LYS A 316 1.33 -13.67 -14.80
N ILE A 317 0.34 -14.37 -15.35
CA ILE A 317 -0.92 -14.60 -14.68
C ILE A 317 -0.82 -15.92 -13.91
N LEU A 318 -1.11 -15.87 -12.62
CA LEU A 318 -1.20 -17.02 -11.74
C LEU A 318 -2.65 -17.10 -11.25
N ARG A 319 -3.25 -18.29 -11.25
CA ARG A 319 -4.54 -18.51 -10.61
C ARG A 319 -4.29 -19.19 -9.28
N LEU A 320 -5.00 -18.75 -8.23
CA LEU A 320 -4.97 -19.44 -6.95
C LEU A 320 -5.89 -20.65 -7.08
N ASP A 321 -5.33 -21.87 -7.06
CA ASP A 321 -6.15 -23.07 -7.05
C ASP A 321 -7.05 -23.09 -5.80
N ASP A 322 -8.33 -23.39 -5.98
CA ASP A 322 -9.39 -23.35 -4.94
C ASP A 322 -9.12 -24.26 -3.72
N THR A 323 -8.03 -25.03 -3.71
CA THR A 323 -7.65 -25.95 -2.63
C THR A 323 -7.23 -25.25 -1.32
N TYR A 324 -7.10 -23.91 -1.29
CA TYR A 324 -6.67 -23.17 -0.09
C TYR A 324 -7.68 -22.12 0.42
N LEU A 325 -8.91 -22.10 -0.11
CA LEU A 325 -10.00 -21.30 0.46
C LEU A 325 -10.84 -22.16 1.41
N VAL A 326 -10.30 -22.46 2.60
CA VAL A 326 -11.03 -23.08 3.72
C VAL A 326 -11.29 -22.05 4.80
#